data_AF-A0A836ZQ90-F1
#
_entry.id   AF-A0A836ZQ90-F1
#
_cell.length_a   1.000
_cell.length_b   1.000
_cell.length_c   1.000
_cell.angle_alpha   90.00
_cell.angle_beta   90.00
_cell.angle_gamma   90.00
#
_symmetry.space_group_name_H-M   'P 1'
#
loop_
_entity.id
_entity.type
_entity.pdbx_description
1 polymer ?
#
loop_
_entity_poly.entity_id
_entity_poly.type
_entity_poly.pdbx_seq_one_letter_code
_entity_poly.pdbx_strand_id
1 'polypeptide(L)'
;MRTRKDGATERVELRHLFLFVGADPNTGWLQQCVDTDKRGFVITGTARGDGVPACLPLETNRPGVFAIGDVRAGSVKRVAAAVGEGAAVVAQIHQYLAHQANPVPVSELASATQESTSA
;
A
#
# COMPACT_ATOMS: atom_id res chain seq x y z
N MET A 1 0.49 -4.21 -37.85
CA MET A 1 1.40 -3.34 -37.09
C MET A 1 1.38 -1.95 -37.69
N ARG A 2 1.48 -0.88 -36.88
CA ARG A 2 1.53 0.50 -37.36
C ARG A 2 2.83 1.17 -36.92
N THR A 3 3.55 1.76 -37.86
CA THR A 3 4.81 2.45 -37.62
C THR A 3 4.55 3.88 -37.16
N ARG A 4 5.23 4.34 -36.10
CA ARG A 4 5.03 5.70 -35.54
C ARG A 4 5.59 6.82 -36.41
N LYS A 5 6.66 6.57 -37.18
CA LYS A 5 7.38 7.62 -37.93
C LYS A 5 6.60 8.17 -39.12
N ASP A 6 5.93 7.30 -39.86
CA ASP A 6 5.25 7.61 -41.12
C ASP A 6 3.76 7.25 -41.08
N GLY A 7 3.29 6.63 -39.98
CA GLY A 7 1.92 6.17 -39.83
C GLY A 7 1.58 4.95 -40.70
N ALA A 8 2.54 4.39 -41.42
CA ALA A 8 2.35 3.25 -42.31
C ALA A 8 1.82 2.05 -41.52
N THR A 9 0.91 1.30 -42.13
CA THR A 9 0.28 0.13 -41.51
C THR A 9 0.56 -1.09 -42.37
N GLU A 10 1.10 -2.13 -41.75
CA GLU A 10 1.38 -3.41 -42.39
C GLU A 10 0.59 -4.53 -41.70
N ARG A 11 0.26 -5.58 -42.46
CA ARG A 11 -0.22 -6.84 -41.89
C ARG A 11 1.00 -7.72 -41.62
N VAL A 12 1.03 -8.34 -40.45
CA VAL A 12 2.11 -9.25 -40.05
C VAL A 12 1.46 -10.58 -39.72
N GLU A 13 1.96 -11.66 -40.34
CA GLU A 13 1.56 -13.02 -40.03
C GLU A 13 2.21 -13.44 -38.71
N LEU A 14 1.41 -13.71 -37.68
CA LEU A 14 1.86 -14.04 -36.33
C LEU A 14 1.08 -15.25 -35.82
N ARG A 15 1.75 -16.16 -35.12
CA ARG A 15 1.07 -17.24 -34.38
C ARG A 15 0.74 -16.86 -32.94
N HIS A 16 1.58 -16.04 -32.31
CA HIS A 16 1.46 -15.66 -30.91
C HIS A 16 1.85 -14.20 -30.71
N LEU A 17 1.12 -13.51 -29.84
CA LEU A 17 1.36 -12.13 -29.44
C LEU A 17 1.18 -12.03 -27.92
N PHE A 18 2.16 -11.48 -27.23
CA PHE A 18 2.11 -11.23 -25.79
C PHE A 18 2.24 -9.72 -25.55
N LEU A 19 1.34 -9.15 -24.75
CA LEU A 19 1.33 -7.71 -24.45
C LEU A 19 1.75 -7.48 -23.01
N PHE A 20 2.79 -6.67 -22.83
CA PHE A 20 3.29 -6.24 -21.52
C PHE A 20 3.15 -4.72 -21.38
N VAL A 21 1.91 -4.22 -21.47
CA VAL A 21 1.61 -2.78 -21.42
C VAL A 21 1.50 -2.21 -20.00
N GLY A 22 1.64 -3.07 -18.98
CA GLY A 22 1.46 -2.72 -17.58
C GLY A 22 0.05 -3.03 -17.08
N ALA A 23 -0.26 -2.55 -15.87
CA ALA A 23 -1.56 -2.68 -15.22
C ALA A 23 -2.06 -1.31 -14.77
N ASP A 24 -3.38 -1.13 -14.79
CA ASP A 24 -4.10 0.04 -14.30
C ASP A 24 -4.89 -0.37 -13.05
N PRO A 25 -4.60 0.20 -11.86
CA PRO A 25 -5.27 -0.19 -10.63
C PRO A 25 -6.68 0.40 -10.55
N ASN A 26 -7.64 -0.39 -10.07
CA ASN A 26 -9.02 0.08 -9.86
C ASN A 26 -9.16 0.91 -8.56
N THR A 27 -8.45 2.04 -8.50
CA THR A 27 -8.31 2.90 -7.31
C THR A 27 -8.94 4.28 -7.51
N GLY A 28 -9.61 4.53 -8.64
CA GLY A 28 -10.27 5.81 -8.91
C GLY A 28 -11.30 6.22 -7.85
N TRP A 29 -11.92 5.25 -7.18
CA TRP A 29 -12.86 5.49 -6.06
C TRP A 29 -12.16 5.81 -4.72
N LEU A 30 -10.86 5.55 -4.60
CA LEU A 30 -10.05 5.81 -3.40
C LEU A 30 -9.44 7.22 -3.38
N GLN A 31 -9.78 8.07 -4.34
CA GLN A 31 -9.28 9.44 -4.40
C GLN A 31 -9.53 10.16 -3.07
N GLN A 32 -8.48 10.82 -2.55
CA GLN A 32 -8.48 11.52 -1.26
C GLN A 32 -8.69 10.62 -0.02
N CYS A 33 -8.78 9.29 -0.19
CA CYS A 33 -8.98 8.34 0.91
C CYS A 33 -7.67 7.74 1.41
N VAL A 34 -6.76 7.37 0.51
CA VAL A 34 -5.43 6.83 0.85
C VAL A 34 -4.42 7.34 -0.17
N ASP A 35 -3.15 7.35 0.21
CA ASP A 35 -2.08 7.77 -0.70
C ASP A 35 -1.83 6.71 -1.77
N THR A 36 -1.72 7.18 -3.02
CA THR A 36 -1.34 6.37 -4.17
C THR A 36 -0.06 6.90 -4.79
N ASP A 37 0.71 6.03 -5.44
CA ASP A 37 1.85 6.43 -6.25
C ASP A 37 1.41 7.19 -7.52
N LYS A 38 2.37 7.66 -8.33
CA LYS A 38 2.12 8.39 -9.58
C LYS A 38 1.34 7.58 -10.63
N ARG A 39 1.20 6.28 -10.43
CA ARG A 39 0.51 5.33 -11.31
C ARG A 39 -0.83 4.87 -10.72
N GLY A 40 -1.26 5.43 -9.59
CA GLY A 40 -2.52 5.12 -8.94
C GLY A 40 -2.49 3.88 -8.02
N PHE A 41 -1.34 3.26 -7.77
CA PHE A 41 -1.26 2.10 -6.87
C PHE A 41 -1.16 2.55 -5.41
N VAL A 42 -1.84 1.86 -4.50
CA VAL A 42 -1.89 2.21 -3.08
C VAL A 42 -0.52 2.01 -2.42
N ILE A 43 -0.07 3.03 -1.69
CA ILE A 43 1.17 2.99 -0.92
C ILE A 43 0.88 2.35 0.44
N THR A 44 1.72 1.40 0.86
CA THR A 44 1.61 0.76 2.18
C THR A 44 2.96 0.73 2.90
N GLY A 45 2.93 0.59 4.23
CA GLY A 45 4.14 0.39 5.05
C GLY A 45 5.08 1.58 5.10
N THR A 46 4.64 2.76 4.65
CA THR A 46 5.41 4.00 4.80
C THR A 46 5.22 4.55 6.20
N ALA A 47 6.34 4.91 6.85
CA ALA A 47 6.29 5.57 8.14
C ALA A 47 5.43 6.83 8.04
N ARG A 48 4.46 6.96 8.94
CA ARG A 48 3.79 8.25 9.16
C ARG A 48 4.84 9.20 9.77
N GLY A 49 4.78 10.49 9.44
CA GLY A 49 5.80 11.46 9.84
C GLY A 49 6.09 11.50 11.35
N ASP A 50 7.09 12.32 11.74
CA ASP A 50 7.67 12.33 13.08
C ASP A 50 6.62 12.32 14.21
N GLY A 51 6.71 11.32 15.09
CA GLY A 51 5.83 11.15 16.25
C GLY A 51 4.61 10.23 16.06
N VAL A 52 4.40 9.67 14.88
CA VAL A 52 3.31 8.70 14.63
C VAL A 52 3.85 7.27 14.65
N PRO A 53 3.17 6.30 15.29
CA PRO A 53 3.60 4.90 15.30
C PRO A 53 3.88 4.36 13.89
N ALA A 54 4.92 3.53 13.78
CA ALA A 54 5.27 2.88 12.53
C ALA A 54 4.05 2.14 11.95
N CYS A 55 3.75 2.44 10.68
CA CYS A 55 2.68 1.82 9.93
C CYS A 55 2.97 0.33 9.73
N LEU A 56 1.95 -0.53 9.87
CA LEU A 56 2.14 -1.95 9.59
C LEU A 56 2.45 -2.16 8.09
N PRO A 57 3.18 -3.22 7.68
CA PRO A 57 3.66 -3.37 6.31
C PRO A 57 2.59 -3.26 5.20
N LEU A 58 1.37 -3.71 5.48
CA LEU A 58 0.23 -3.69 4.54
C LEU A 58 -0.76 -2.57 4.84
N GLU A 59 -0.50 -1.78 5.87
CA GLU A 59 -1.33 -0.64 6.24
C GLU A 59 -0.98 0.58 5.37
N THR A 60 -2.00 1.36 5.04
CA THR A 60 -1.88 2.58 4.24
C THR A 60 -1.50 3.78 5.11
N ASN A 61 -1.41 4.97 4.52
CA ASN A 61 -1.26 6.20 5.29
C ASN A 61 -2.42 6.44 6.28
N ARG A 62 -3.59 5.79 6.11
CA ARG A 62 -4.73 5.88 7.03
C ARG A 62 -4.78 4.76 8.07
N PRO A 63 -4.85 5.09 9.38
CA PRO A 63 -4.91 4.10 10.45
C PRO A 63 -6.01 3.06 10.25
N GLY A 64 -5.63 1.78 10.30
CA GLY A 64 -6.59 0.67 10.20
C GLY A 64 -7.12 0.39 8.79
N VAL A 65 -6.66 1.13 7.78
CA VAL A 65 -6.94 0.85 6.38
C VAL A 65 -5.75 0.11 5.79
N PHE A 66 -6.01 -1.08 5.26
CA PHE A 66 -5.00 -1.97 4.69
C PHE A 66 -5.26 -2.17 3.20
N ALA A 67 -4.19 -2.41 2.45
CA ALA A 67 -4.26 -2.82 1.05
C ALA A 67 -3.45 -4.10 0.87
N ILE A 68 -3.90 -4.96 -0.05
CA ILE A 68 -3.25 -6.24 -0.41
C ILE A 68 -3.36 -6.50 -1.91
N GLY A 69 -2.44 -7.30 -2.43
CA GLY A 69 -2.46 -7.74 -3.81
C GLY A 69 -2.15 -6.62 -4.80
N ASP A 70 -2.58 -6.83 -6.05
CA ASP A 70 -2.14 -6.06 -7.21
C ASP A 70 -2.49 -4.57 -7.17
N VAL A 71 -3.35 -4.14 -6.23
CA VAL A 71 -3.66 -2.72 -6.01
C VAL A 71 -2.51 -1.96 -5.36
N ARG A 72 -1.58 -2.63 -4.69
CA ARG A 72 -0.44 -2.00 -4.00
C ARG A 72 0.70 -1.65 -4.95
N ALA A 73 1.45 -0.60 -4.64
CA ALA A 73 2.60 -0.18 -5.42
C ALA A 73 3.75 -1.21 -5.38
N GLY A 74 3.95 -1.87 -4.22
CA GLY A 74 5.02 -2.85 -4.00
C GLY A 74 4.65 -4.32 -4.25
N SER A 75 3.47 -4.62 -4.80
CA SER A 75 3.03 -6.01 -5.00
C SER A 75 3.75 -6.68 -6.17
N VAL A 76 3.93 -8.00 -6.11
CA VAL A 76 4.56 -8.82 -7.16
C VAL A 76 3.67 -8.97 -8.42
N LYS A 77 2.43 -8.47 -8.42
CA LYS A 77 1.46 -8.59 -9.53
C LYS A 77 1.15 -10.04 -9.92
N ARG A 78 0.94 -10.88 -8.91
CA ARG A 78 0.69 -12.33 -9.06
C ARG A 78 -0.36 -12.80 -8.07
N VAL A 79 -1.28 -13.65 -8.55
CA VAL A 79 -2.37 -14.23 -7.76
C VAL A 79 -1.85 -14.88 -6.47
N ALA A 80 -0.82 -15.73 -6.54
CA ALA A 80 -0.30 -16.42 -5.37
C ALA A 80 0.27 -15.45 -4.30
N ALA A 81 0.95 -14.37 -4.73
CA ALA A 81 1.44 -13.35 -3.82
C ALA A 81 0.29 -12.57 -3.19
N ALA A 82 -0.72 -12.19 -3.98
CA ALA A 82 -1.92 -11.52 -3.48
C ALA A 82 -2.68 -12.35 -2.44
N VAL A 83 -2.80 -13.66 -2.67
CA VAL A 83 -3.40 -14.61 -1.70
C VAL A 83 -2.56 -14.67 -0.43
N GLY A 84 -1.23 -14.76 -0.54
CA GLY A 84 -0.33 -14.73 0.61
C GLY A 84 -0.44 -13.44 1.43
N GLU A 85 -0.51 -12.29 0.77
CA GLU A 85 -0.77 -11.00 1.42
C GLU A 85 -2.14 -10.96 2.11
N GLY A 86 -3.17 -11.56 1.50
CA GLY A 86 -4.50 -11.71 2.09
C GLY A 86 -4.53 -12.55 3.37
N ALA A 87 -3.69 -13.57 3.47
CA ALA A 87 -3.51 -14.29 4.74
C ALA A 87 -2.72 -13.44 5.75
N ALA A 88 -1.64 -12.80 5.32
CA ALA A 88 -0.75 -12.03 6.19
C ALA A 88 -1.40 -10.79 6.81
N VAL A 89 -2.31 -10.12 6.08
CA VAL A 89 -2.97 -8.90 6.56
C VAL A 89 -3.88 -9.16 7.76
N VAL A 90 -4.42 -10.36 7.91
CA VAL A 90 -5.29 -10.72 9.05
C VAL A 90 -4.57 -10.55 10.38
N ALA A 91 -3.31 -11.01 10.47
CA ALA A 91 -2.50 -10.83 11.68
C ALA A 91 -2.24 -9.35 11.99
N GLN A 92 -2.02 -8.52 10.96
CA GLN A 92 -1.84 -7.08 11.10
C GLN A 92 -3.13 -6.37 11.55
N ILE A 93 -4.28 -6.80 11.04
CA ILE A 93 -5.59 -6.29 11.48
C ILE A 93 -5.81 -6.62 12.97
N HIS A 94 -5.52 -7.85 13.39
CA HIS A 94 -5.60 -8.22 14.82
C HIS A 94 -4.66 -7.40 15.68
N GLN A 95 -3.42 -7.18 15.24
CA GLN A 95 -2.46 -6.33 15.94
C GLN A 95 -2.97 -4.89 16.09
N TYR A 96 -3.51 -4.31 15.02
CA TYR A 96 -4.10 -2.97 15.04
C TYR A 96 -5.27 -2.87 16.03
N LEU A 97 -6.21 -3.82 15.97
CA LEU A 97 -7.38 -3.84 16.86
C LEU A 97 -6.99 -4.04 18.33
N ALA A 98 -5.97 -4.87 18.60
CA ALA A 98 -5.47 -5.07 19.96
C ALA A 98 -4.84 -3.78 20.53
N HIS A 99 -4.12 -3.01 19.71
CA HIS A 99 -3.57 -1.71 20.13
C HIS A 99 -4.68 -0.67 20.37
N GLN A 100 -5.76 -0.69 19.60
CA GLN A 100 -6.90 0.20 19.85
C GLN A 100 -7.70 -0.16 21.11
N ALA A 101 -7.80 -1.46 21.43
CA ALA A 101 -8.53 -1.95 22.59
C ALA A 101 -7.79 -1.68 23.92
N ASN A 102 -6.49 -1.38 23.86
CA ASN A 102 -5.69 -1.02 25.03
C ASN A 102 -5.10 0.39 24.87
N PRO A 103 -5.92 1.45 24.90
CA PRO A 103 -5.39 2.81 24.87
C PRO A 103 -4.52 3.02 26.11
N VAL A 104 -3.28 3.44 25.92
CA VAL A 104 -2.39 3.83 27.02
C VAL A 104 -3.13 4.85 27.89
N PRO A 105 -3.38 4.57 29.18
CA PRO A 105 -4.10 5.50 30.03
C PRO A 105 -3.29 6.80 30.13
N VAL A 106 -3.98 7.94 30.01
CA VAL A 106 -3.38 9.29 30.01
C VAL A 106 -2.47 9.53 31.24
N SER A 107 -2.65 8.76 32.32
CA SER A 107 -1.79 8.76 33.50
C SER A 107 -0.32 8.39 33.24
N GLU A 108 -0.02 7.58 32.21
CA GLU A 108 1.36 7.21 31.85
C GLU A 108 2.05 8.23 30.93
N LEU A 109 1.30 9.14 30.28
CA LEU A 109 1.91 10.26 29.55
C LEU A 109 2.43 11.36 30.49
N ALA A 110 1.87 11.47 31.70
CA ALA A 110 2.28 12.46 32.69
C ALA A 110 3.62 12.11 33.38
N SER A 111 3.99 10.83 33.47
CA SER A 111 5.25 10.38 34.07
C SER A 111 6.45 10.54 33.14
N ALA A 112 6.25 10.47 31.82
CA ALA A 112 7.33 10.59 30.84
C ALA A 112 7.90 12.02 30.70
N THR A 113 7.23 13.04 31.23
CA THR A 113 7.72 14.44 31.18
C THR A 113 8.63 14.80 32.36
N GLN A 114 8.76 13.95 33.39
CA GLN A 114 9.54 14.27 34.60
C GLN A 114 10.99 13.74 34.60
N GLU A 115 11.39 12.86 33.67
CA GLU A 115 12.76 12.30 33.67
C GLU A 115 13.80 13.05 32.80
N SER A 116 13.44 14.13 32.10
CA SER A 116 14.40 14.92 31.29
C SER A 116 14.93 16.21 31.93
N THR A 117 14.79 16.39 33.26
CA THR A 117 15.40 17.53 33.97
C THR A 117 16.22 17.10 35.18
N SER A 118 17.14 16.15 35.03
CA SER A 118 18.33 16.08 35.89
C SER A 118 19.45 15.22 35.27
N ALA A 119 20.38 15.85 34.57
CA ALA A 119 21.81 15.53 34.55
C ALA A 119 22.56 16.62 33.79
#